data_AF-A0A524CQS2-F1
#
_entry.id   AF-A0A524CQS2-F1
#
_cell.length_a   1.000
_cell.length_b   1.000
_cell.length_c   1.000
_cell.angle_alpha   90.00
_cell.angle_beta   90.00
_cell.angle_gamma   90.00
#
_symmetry.space_group_name_H-M   'P 1'
#
loop_
_entity.id
_entity.type
_entity.pdbx_description
1 polymer ?
#
loop_
_entity_poly.entity_id
_entity_poly.type
_entity_poly.pdbx_seq_one_letter_code
_entity_poly.pdbx_strand_id
1 'polypeptide(L)'
;MVETKETPNIFAEIDSELPKEQLSKLFLETILEKSVDTSDPLYKHRFERTYKVNLDICGQIGYQIYEPNNYSYKYGEFLDDPDFTFIYKDIEFIRKRLQGDRSRMALARDSNNVLQVCRKETLFTAFTKAKVGNAQLYISRIPFFEEIVEDLGASQQTLPLREEPGTPIDTVKEGEIASLMKNMLVETGNMPKKLYQKNFQGWPMKINWEIDGNIAYQHFAEEGYEYEFGKHIEDADVSLKFPNPIHAKRFLSKIPGNWAARIVDKKLNIYYKNPVLSVIFKDRGASAIAITKFPFYQELNKLQIGPQIEDEEEDTRENYGHYIPVDLHIGDYENVPVPYKVLEHFINKASNIVLRTCPCRERYECKNHSIELGCIFMGDDTKNMALPPEQGYVATKEQALEHVRKAMAEGLVPLLGRNVAEAEGGHGVEDTGRFLSGCFCCECCCIAVKYAQYGGGAGMGMGGDNTGPLEGMKIKVDDNKCIGCGKCVEVCPFNLRILKDGKSSVDPERCVGCGRCLKVCPEGAISIDVQDPELIDNFIAKIESIVDVTDQNTKR
;
A
#
# COMPACT_ATOMS: atom_id res chain seq x y z
N MET A 1 -36.76 -23.12 -2.73
CA MET A 1 -36.66 -22.15 -1.61
C MET A 1 -36.12 -22.92 -0.43
N VAL A 2 -34.80 -22.83 -0.20
CA VAL A 2 -34.19 -23.37 1.03
C VAL A 2 -34.54 -22.36 2.11
N GLU A 3 -35.38 -22.73 3.07
CA GLU A 3 -35.60 -21.91 4.26
C GLU A 3 -34.27 -21.75 4.99
N THR A 4 -33.64 -20.60 4.83
CA THR A 4 -32.55 -20.15 5.69
C THR A 4 -33.14 -20.00 7.09
N LYS A 5 -32.88 -20.97 7.97
CA LYS A 5 -33.09 -20.77 9.41
C LYS A 5 -32.22 -19.60 9.84
N GLU A 6 -32.81 -18.41 9.96
CA GLU A 6 -32.16 -17.28 10.60
C GLU A 6 -31.79 -17.70 12.02
N THR A 7 -30.49 -17.74 12.30
CA THR A 7 -30.00 -18.01 13.65
C THR A 7 -30.13 -16.70 14.45
N PRO A 8 -30.69 -16.71 15.67
CA PRO A 8 -30.89 -15.50 16.47
C PRO A 8 -29.57 -14.73 16.66
N ASN A 9 -29.62 -13.40 16.53
CA ASN A 9 -28.50 -12.53 16.87
C ASN A 9 -28.46 -12.34 18.39
N ILE A 10 -27.41 -12.83 19.05
CA ILE A 10 -27.28 -12.81 20.51
C ILE A 10 -27.12 -11.38 21.08
N PHE A 11 -26.75 -10.41 20.24
CA PHE A 11 -26.59 -9.02 20.65
C PHE A 11 -27.89 -8.21 20.54
N ALA A 12 -28.97 -8.79 20.01
CA ALA A 12 -30.21 -8.06 19.70
C ALA A 12 -30.89 -7.44 20.94
N GLU A 13 -30.63 -7.97 22.12
CA GLU A 13 -31.23 -7.52 23.39
C GLU A 13 -30.37 -6.48 24.13
N ILE A 14 -29.19 -6.14 23.61
CA ILE A 14 -28.30 -5.14 24.23
C ILE A 14 -28.77 -3.73 23.85
N ASP A 15 -29.11 -2.93 24.85
CA ASP A 15 -29.41 -1.51 24.67
C ASP A 15 -28.12 -0.72 24.33
N SER A 16 -28.08 -0.13 23.13
CA SER A 16 -26.95 0.67 22.64
C SER A 16 -26.73 1.97 23.41
N GLU A 17 -27.76 2.49 24.10
CA GLU A 17 -27.70 3.77 24.81
C GLU A 17 -27.07 3.67 26.21
N LEU A 18 -26.68 2.46 26.63
CA LEU A 18 -26.02 2.26 27.91
C LEU A 18 -24.70 3.07 28.03
N PRO A 19 -24.34 3.53 29.24
CA PRO A 19 -23.04 4.15 29.51
C PRO A 19 -21.89 3.23 29.06
N LYS A 20 -20.76 3.81 28.61
CA LYS A 20 -19.62 3.07 28.03
C LYS A 20 -19.26 1.83 28.85
N GLU A 21 -19.04 2.00 30.15
CA GLU A 21 -18.61 0.91 31.03
C GLU A 21 -19.61 -0.24 31.10
N GLN A 22 -20.91 0.06 31.22
CA GLN A 22 -21.97 -0.93 31.27
C GLN A 22 -22.14 -1.63 29.93
N LEU A 23 -22.09 -0.88 28.82
CA LEU A 23 -22.19 -1.41 27.48
C LEU A 23 -21.02 -2.34 27.14
N SER A 24 -19.79 -1.90 27.42
CA SER A 24 -18.58 -2.71 27.20
C SER A 24 -18.61 -4.00 27.99
N LYS A 25 -19.07 -3.94 29.25
CA LYS A 25 -19.20 -5.11 30.12
C LYS A 25 -20.23 -6.09 29.57
N LEU A 26 -21.45 -5.62 29.32
CA LEU A 26 -22.54 -6.48 28.83
C LEU A 26 -22.20 -7.11 27.47
N PHE A 27 -21.54 -6.35 26.60
CA PHE A 27 -21.07 -6.84 25.30
C PHE A 27 -20.02 -7.95 25.46
N LEU A 28 -19.05 -7.79 26.37
CA LEU A 28 -18.06 -8.83 26.67
C LEU A 28 -18.71 -10.06 27.32
N GLU A 29 -19.56 -9.88 28.33
CA GLU A 29 -20.28 -10.98 28.98
C GLU A 29 -21.06 -11.80 27.96
N THR A 30 -21.77 -11.14 27.03
CA THR A 30 -22.49 -11.80 25.94
C THR A 30 -21.56 -12.61 25.02
N ILE A 31 -20.35 -12.11 24.71
CA ILE A 31 -19.35 -12.84 23.93
C ILE A 31 -18.86 -14.10 24.67
N LEU A 32 -18.58 -13.96 25.97
CA LEU A 32 -18.03 -15.04 26.81
C LEU A 32 -19.06 -16.13 27.09
N GLU A 33 -20.29 -15.72 27.41
CA GLU A 33 -21.41 -16.60 27.77
C GLU A 33 -22.05 -17.28 26.56
N LYS A 34 -21.70 -16.86 25.33
CA LYS A 34 -22.19 -17.50 24.11
C LYS A 34 -22.00 -19.01 24.20
N SER A 35 -23.12 -19.74 24.10
CA SER A 35 -23.10 -21.19 24.13
C SER A 35 -22.34 -21.74 22.92
N VAL A 36 -21.37 -22.60 23.21
CA VAL A 36 -20.59 -23.31 22.21
C VAL A 36 -20.91 -24.79 22.35
N ASP A 37 -21.56 -25.37 21.34
CA ASP A 37 -21.85 -26.80 21.34
C ASP A 37 -20.57 -27.58 20.99
N THR A 38 -19.88 -28.07 22.02
CA THR A 38 -18.65 -28.85 21.85
C THR A 38 -18.90 -30.24 21.25
N SER A 39 -20.17 -30.66 21.15
CA SER A 39 -20.56 -31.90 20.50
C SER A 39 -20.70 -31.76 18.97
N ASP A 40 -20.82 -30.53 18.45
CA ASP A 40 -20.97 -30.22 17.03
C ASP A 40 -19.75 -30.76 16.22
N PRO A 41 -19.98 -31.56 15.16
CA PRO A 41 -18.92 -32.00 14.25
C PRO A 41 -18.06 -30.86 13.68
N LEU A 42 -18.64 -29.70 13.40
CA LEU A 42 -17.90 -28.52 12.92
C LEU A 42 -17.01 -27.93 14.01
N TYR A 43 -17.46 -27.93 15.27
CA TYR A 43 -16.63 -27.50 16.39
C TYR A 43 -15.39 -28.39 16.52
N LYS A 44 -15.59 -29.71 16.53
CA LYS A 44 -14.50 -30.69 16.64
C LYS A 44 -13.48 -30.58 15.51
N HIS A 45 -13.96 -30.35 14.28
CA HIS A 45 -13.09 -30.10 13.12
C HIS A 45 -12.32 -28.77 13.21
N ARG A 46 -12.93 -27.71 13.76
CA ARG A 46 -12.28 -26.40 13.88
C ARG A 46 -11.22 -26.35 14.98
N PHE A 47 -11.47 -27.07 16.08
CA PHE A 47 -10.69 -27.00 17.31
C PHE A 47 -9.99 -28.34 17.64
N GLU A 48 -9.30 -28.92 16.66
CA GLU A 48 -8.48 -30.14 16.84
C GLU A 48 -7.31 -29.95 17.83
N ARG A 49 -6.94 -28.70 18.12
CA ARG A 49 -5.98 -28.30 19.15
C ARG A 49 -6.57 -27.21 20.02
N THR A 50 -5.94 -26.99 21.18
CA THR A 50 -6.32 -25.90 22.09
C THR A 50 -6.01 -24.53 21.48
N TYR A 51 -6.94 -23.59 21.62
CA TYR A 51 -6.75 -22.18 21.32
C TYR A 51 -7.15 -21.33 22.53
N LYS A 52 -6.22 -20.49 22.97
CA LYS A 52 -6.40 -19.54 24.08
C LYS A 52 -6.59 -18.13 23.52
N VAL A 53 -7.67 -17.46 23.93
CA VAL A 53 -8.06 -16.17 23.38
C VAL A 53 -8.31 -15.19 24.52
N ASN A 54 -7.57 -14.08 24.55
CA ASN A 54 -7.86 -12.93 25.39
C ASN A 54 -8.77 -11.93 24.63
N LEU A 55 -9.67 -11.26 25.35
CA LEU A 55 -10.66 -10.30 24.85
C LEU A 55 -10.64 -9.04 25.71
N ASP A 56 -10.22 -7.91 25.15
CA ASP A 56 -10.41 -6.56 25.70
C ASP A 56 -11.49 -5.85 24.89
N ILE A 57 -12.61 -5.55 25.54
CA ILE A 57 -13.70 -4.75 24.99
C ILE A 57 -13.72 -3.41 25.73
N CYS A 58 -13.10 -2.40 25.12
CA CYS A 58 -13.11 -1.01 25.60
C CYS A 58 -12.68 -0.86 27.08
N GLY A 59 -11.73 -1.69 27.53
CA GLY A 59 -11.19 -1.72 28.88
C GLY A 59 -11.78 -2.82 29.77
N GLN A 60 -12.82 -3.53 29.34
CA GLN A 60 -13.33 -4.73 30.02
C GLN A 60 -12.60 -5.96 29.47
N ILE A 61 -12.06 -6.81 30.34
CA ILE A 61 -11.19 -7.92 29.94
C ILE A 61 -11.79 -9.29 30.27
N GLY A 62 -11.42 -10.30 29.51
CA GLY A 62 -11.75 -11.70 29.76
C GLY A 62 -10.98 -12.63 28.82
N TYR A 63 -11.19 -13.93 28.97
CA TYR A 63 -10.60 -14.93 28.08
C TYR A 63 -11.55 -16.07 27.74
N GLN A 64 -11.26 -16.76 26.65
CA GLN A 64 -11.88 -18.00 26.19
C GLN A 64 -10.79 -19.04 25.90
N ILE A 65 -11.06 -20.30 26.20
CA ILE A 65 -10.22 -21.45 25.87
C ILE A 65 -11.07 -22.45 25.11
N TYR A 66 -10.69 -22.71 23.86
CA TYR A 66 -11.33 -23.68 22.98
C TYR A 66 -10.49 -24.94 22.91
N GLU A 67 -11.03 -26.07 23.36
CA GLU A 67 -10.38 -27.38 23.34
C GLU A 67 -11.22 -28.38 22.53
N PRO A 68 -10.65 -29.52 22.05
CA PRO A 68 -11.37 -30.44 21.17
C PRO A 68 -12.72 -30.95 21.69
N ASN A 69 -12.88 -31.07 23.00
CA ASN A 69 -14.12 -31.54 23.63
C ASN A 69 -14.60 -30.62 24.78
N ASN A 70 -14.00 -29.44 24.93
CA ASN A 70 -14.29 -28.55 26.05
C ASN A 70 -14.20 -27.08 25.61
N TYR A 71 -14.97 -26.23 26.28
CA TYR A 71 -14.92 -24.79 26.13
C TYR A 71 -15.02 -24.18 27.52
N SER A 72 -14.13 -23.25 27.83
CA SER A 72 -14.17 -22.51 29.10
C SER A 72 -13.88 -21.04 28.86
N TYR A 73 -14.33 -20.19 29.77
CA TYR A 73 -14.12 -18.76 29.70
C TYR A 73 -14.04 -18.16 31.11
N LYS A 74 -13.52 -16.94 31.20
CA LYS A 74 -13.55 -16.17 32.44
C LYS A 74 -13.61 -14.68 32.15
N TYR A 75 -14.44 -13.98 32.91
CA TYR A 75 -14.51 -12.52 32.91
C TYR A 75 -13.51 -11.93 33.91
N GLY A 76 -12.92 -10.78 33.57
CA GLY A 76 -12.08 -9.98 34.45
C GLY A 76 -10.62 -10.39 34.52
N GLU A 77 -10.17 -11.33 33.70
CA GLU A 77 -8.80 -11.84 33.69
C GLU A 77 -8.31 -12.09 32.27
N PHE A 78 -6.99 -11.96 32.08
CA PHE A 78 -6.27 -12.38 30.89
C PHE A 78 -5.42 -13.60 31.18
N LEU A 79 -5.30 -14.48 30.19
CA LEU A 79 -4.28 -15.51 30.19
C LEU A 79 -2.92 -14.86 29.97
N ASP A 80 -1.89 -15.41 30.61
CA ASP A 80 -0.50 -14.98 30.41
C ASP A 80 0.09 -15.47 29.07
N ASP A 81 -0.49 -16.53 28.49
CA ASP A 81 0.04 -17.20 27.31
C ASP A 81 -0.98 -17.39 26.16
N PRO A 82 -1.80 -16.38 25.82
CA PRO A 82 -2.85 -16.51 24.80
C PRO A 82 -2.27 -16.75 23.42
N ASP A 83 -2.99 -17.49 22.58
CA ASP A 83 -2.67 -17.62 21.14
C ASP A 83 -3.15 -16.38 20.35
N PHE A 84 -4.21 -15.72 20.83
CA PHE A 84 -4.76 -14.50 20.27
C PHE A 84 -5.16 -13.52 21.38
N THR A 85 -4.95 -12.23 21.16
CA THR A 85 -5.54 -11.17 21.99
C THR A 85 -6.35 -10.21 21.11
N PHE A 86 -7.66 -10.19 21.31
CA PHE A 86 -8.58 -9.29 20.61
C PHE A 86 -8.78 -8.02 21.45
N ILE A 87 -8.60 -6.86 20.85
CA ILE A 87 -8.71 -5.56 21.50
C ILE A 87 -9.66 -4.68 20.69
N TYR A 88 -10.82 -4.38 21.25
CA TYR A 88 -11.85 -3.52 20.70
C TYR A 88 -11.80 -2.15 21.36
N LYS A 89 -11.47 -1.10 20.61
CA LYS A 89 -11.16 0.21 21.21
C LYS A 89 -12.28 1.24 21.11
N ASP A 90 -13.20 1.05 20.17
CA ASP A 90 -14.21 2.06 19.81
C ASP A 90 -15.62 1.67 20.27
N ILE A 91 -16.10 2.32 21.33
CA ILE A 91 -17.44 2.10 21.88
C ILE A 91 -18.55 2.64 20.97
N GLU A 92 -18.30 3.74 20.24
CA GLU A 92 -19.28 4.33 19.33
C GLU A 92 -19.56 3.39 18.16
N PHE A 93 -18.53 2.66 17.72
CA PHE A 93 -18.72 1.61 16.75
C PHE A 93 -19.61 0.48 17.31
N ILE A 94 -19.41 0.01 18.54
CA ILE A 94 -20.30 -0.99 19.16
C ILE A 94 -21.76 -0.51 19.15
N ARG A 95 -22.01 0.75 19.58
CA ARG A 95 -23.36 1.34 19.57
C ARG A 95 -24.00 1.31 18.20
N LYS A 96 -23.30 1.84 17.19
CA LYS A 96 -23.77 1.87 15.81
C LYS A 96 -24.11 0.47 15.29
N ARG A 97 -23.29 -0.54 15.63
CA ARG A 97 -23.52 -1.92 15.21
C ARG A 97 -24.77 -2.52 15.84
N LEU A 98 -25.00 -2.28 17.13
CA LEU A 98 -26.23 -2.68 17.83
C LEU A 98 -27.47 -2.01 17.25
N GLN A 99 -27.33 -0.77 16.76
CA GLN A 99 -28.37 -0.02 16.05
C GLN A 99 -28.56 -0.44 14.57
N GLY A 100 -27.80 -1.43 14.08
CA GLY A 100 -27.92 -1.96 12.73
C GLY A 100 -27.09 -1.24 11.66
N ASP A 101 -26.13 -0.38 12.04
CA ASP A 101 -25.20 0.26 11.11
C ASP A 101 -24.29 -0.77 10.42
N ARG A 102 -24.18 -0.64 9.10
CA ARG A 102 -23.44 -1.52 8.18
C ARG A 102 -22.13 -0.91 7.68
N SER A 103 -21.56 0.01 8.44
CA SER A 103 -20.28 0.69 8.15
C SER A 103 -19.24 -0.27 7.57
N ARG A 104 -18.73 0.06 6.37
CA ARG A 104 -17.76 -0.77 5.63
C ARG A 104 -16.44 -0.84 6.40
N MET A 105 -16.06 -2.04 6.82
CA MET A 105 -14.73 -2.30 7.37
C MET A 105 -13.72 -2.44 6.21
N ALA A 106 -12.51 -1.93 6.41
CA ALA A 106 -11.39 -2.17 5.52
C ALA A 106 -10.76 -3.54 5.80
N LEU A 107 -10.20 -4.13 4.74
CA LEU A 107 -9.30 -5.28 4.79
C LEU A 107 -8.25 -5.15 5.88
N ALA A 108 -8.02 -6.30 6.49
CA ALA A 108 -7.26 -6.52 7.68
C ALA A 108 -5.77 -6.32 7.39
N ARG A 109 -5.11 -5.38 8.09
CA ARG A 109 -3.65 -5.21 7.97
C ARG A 109 -2.97 -6.18 8.90
N ASP A 110 -2.11 -7.05 8.37
CA ASP A 110 -1.18 -7.85 9.17
C ASP A 110 0.19 -7.14 9.23
N SER A 111 0.64 -6.81 10.43
CA SER A 111 2.00 -6.32 10.66
C SER A 111 2.47 -6.77 12.03
N ASN A 112 3.63 -7.43 12.12
CA ASN A 112 4.22 -7.90 13.39
C ASN A 112 3.23 -8.70 14.27
N ASN A 113 2.53 -9.67 13.68
CA ASN A 113 1.49 -10.50 14.34
C ASN A 113 0.24 -9.72 14.76
N VAL A 114 -0.01 -8.53 14.24
CA VAL A 114 -1.22 -7.77 14.61
C VAL A 114 -2.10 -7.55 13.41
N LEU A 115 -3.30 -8.12 13.46
CA LEU A 115 -4.37 -7.86 12.53
C LEU A 115 -5.17 -6.63 12.94
N GLN A 116 -5.32 -5.65 12.07
CA GLN A 116 -6.20 -4.51 12.31
C GLN A 116 -7.38 -4.48 11.36
N VAL A 117 -8.58 -4.45 11.93
CA VAL A 117 -9.82 -4.13 11.24
C VAL A 117 -10.09 -2.64 11.42
N CYS A 118 -10.31 -1.91 10.31
CA CYS A 118 -10.40 -0.45 10.34
C CYS A 118 -11.71 0.07 9.74
N ARG A 119 -12.19 1.23 10.21
CA ARG A 119 -13.18 2.04 9.48
C ARG A 119 -12.49 3.00 8.50
N LYS A 120 -13.20 3.36 7.42
CA LYS A 120 -12.77 4.36 6.44
C LYS A 120 -13.73 5.55 6.46
N GLU A 121 -13.20 6.76 6.51
CA GLU A 121 -13.98 7.99 6.32
C GLU A 121 -13.28 8.87 5.28
N THR A 122 -14.02 9.52 4.39
CA THR A 122 -13.41 10.39 3.36
C THR A 122 -12.82 11.62 4.03
N LEU A 123 -11.50 11.76 3.95
CA LEU A 123 -10.74 12.93 4.38
C LEU A 123 -10.91 14.06 3.38
N PHE A 124 -10.60 13.81 2.11
CA PHE A 124 -10.90 14.72 1.02
C PHE A 124 -11.11 13.99 -0.31
N THR A 125 -11.81 14.66 -1.21
CA THR A 125 -12.00 14.23 -2.60
C THR A 125 -11.39 15.26 -3.53
N ALA A 126 -10.64 14.78 -4.53
CA ALA A 126 -10.06 15.60 -5.57
C ALA A 126 -10.71 15.32 -6.93
N PHE A 127 -11.04 16.40 -7.63
CA PHE A 127 -11.62 16.41 -8.96
C PHE A 127 -10.62 17.03 -9.91
N THR A 128 -10.38 16.41 -11.07
CA THR A 128 -9.42 16.92 -12.06
C THR A 128 -10.13 17.20 -13.38
N LYS A 129 -9.78 18.31 -14.04
CA LYS A 129 -10.36 18.74 -15.32
C LYS A 129 -9.96 17.85 -16.51
N ALA A 130 -8.84 17.14 -16.44
CA ALA A 130 -8.32 16.32 -17.52
C ALA A 130 -8.92 14.89 -17.51
N LYS A 131 -9.14 14.30 -18.69
CA LYS A 131 -9.43 12.85 -18.90
C LYS A 131 -8.22 11.94 -18.54
N VAL A 132 -7.26 12.43 -17.77
CA VAL A 132 -5.90 11.87 -17.68
C VAL A 132 -5.76 11.03 -16.40
N GLY A 133 -5.49 9.74 -16.59
CA GLY A 133 -5.57 8.68 -15.59
C GLY A 133 -4.50 8.67 -14.49
N ASN A 134 -4.23 9.79 -13.81
CA ASN A 134 -3.65 9.70 -12.46
C ASN A 134 -3.81 11.00 -11.65
N ALA A 135 -4.97 11.21 -11.01
CA ALA A 135 -5.21 12.35 -10.12
C ALA A 135 -4.20 12.44 -8.97
N GLN A 136 -3.62 11.31 -8.53
CA GLN A 136 -2.59 11.28 -7.48
C GLN A 136 -1.32 12.05 -7.90
N LEU A 137 -0.92 11.96 -9.16
CA LEU A 137 0.25 12.66 -9.69
C LEU A 137 0.04 14.18 -9.77
N TYR A 138 -1.17 14.62 -10.11
CA TYR A 138 -1.49 16.05 -10.14
C TYR A 138 -1.46 16.64 -8.72
N ILE A 139 -2.02 15.91 -7.76
CA ILE A 139 -2.06 16.33 -6.37
C ILE A 139 -0.65 16.28 -5.75
N SER A 140 0.22 15.36 -6.16
CA SER A 140 1.60 15.31 -5.67
C SER A 140 2.49 16.49 -6.07
N ARG A 141 2.02 17.36 -6.98
CA ARG A 141 2.71 18.61 -7.31
C ARG A 141 2.28 19.77 -6.43
N ILE A 142 1.20 19.62 -5.68
CA ILE A 142 0.74 20.65 -4.74
C ILE A 142 1.79 20.71 -3.63
N PRO A 143 2.36 21.89 -3.31
CA PRO A 143 3.39 22.04 -2.27
C PRO A 143 3.00 21.42 -0.93
N PHE A 144 1.75 21.64 -0.55
CA PHE A 144 1.17 21.09 0.66
C PHE A 144 1.11 19.57 0.66
N PHE A 145 1.16 18.91 -0.51
CA PHE A 145 1.10 17.45 -0.58
C PHE A 145 2.33 16.78 0.02
N GLU A 146 3.48 17.45 0.04
CA GLU A 146 4.64 16.95 0.78
C GLU A 146 4.34 16.94 2.29
N GLU A 147 3.70 17.98 2.84
CA GLU A 147 3.26 18.02 4.25
C GLU A 147 2.17 16.96 4.52
N ILE A 148 1.22 16.80 3.60
CA ILE A 148 0.23 15.71 3.64
C ILE A 148 0.93 14.35 3.67
N VAL A 149 1.94 14.10 2.84
CA VAL A 149 2.58 12.78 2.80
C VAL A 149 3.59 12.58 3.93
N GLU A 150 4.23 13.63 4.44
CA GLU A 150 5.10 13.56 5.61
C GLU A 150 4.31 13.28 6.89
N ASP A 151 3.18 13.96 7.10
CA ASP A 151 2.32 13.81 8.28
C ASP A 151 1.31 12.64 8.16
N LEU A 152 1.02 12.19 6.93
CA LEU A 152 0.15 11.05 6.69
C LEU A 152 0.94 9.76 6.31
N GLY A 153 2.22 9.85 5.99
CA GLY A 153 3.11 8.71 5.70
C GLY A 153 2.75 7.85 4.47
N ALA A 154 3.73 7.11 3.95
CA ALA A 154 3.51 6.04 2.97
C ALA A 154 2.39 5.09 3.44
N SER A 155 1.67 4.44 2.52
CA SER A 155 0.73 3.36 2.88
C SER A 155 1.40 2.39 3.87
N GLN A 156 1.03 2.53 5.13
CA GLN A 156 1.74 1.98 6.28
C GLN A 156 1.85 0.46 6.23
N GLN A 157 3.01 -0.04 5.85
CA GLN A 157 3.43 -1.41 6.16
C GLN A 157 4.54 -1.45 7.22
N THR A 158 5.10 -0.31 7.63
CA THR A 158 6.34 -0.30 8.42
C THR A 158 6.33 0.60 9.65
N LEU A 159 5.22 1.28 9.97
CA LEU A 159 5.15 2.00 11.26
C LEU A 159 4.59 1.09 12.36
N PRO A 160 5.35 0.86 13.45
CA PRO A 160 4.93 0.03 14.57
C PRO A 160 3.67 0.61 15.23
N LEU A 161 2.91 -0.28 15.89
CA LEU A 161 1.77 0.03 16.75
C LEU A 161 2.09 1.20 17.70
N ARG A 162 1.76 2.41 17.25
CA ARG A 162 1.31 3.45 18.16
C ARG A 162 -0.20 3.47 18.01
N GLU A 163 -0.87 3.52 19.15
CA GLU A 163 -2.24 4.00 19.28
C GLU A 163 -2.42 5.21 18.34
N GLU A 164 -3.61 5.39 17.76
CA GLU A 164 -3.91 6.57 16.93
C GLU A 164 -3.20 7.79 17.53
N PRO A 165 -2.20 8.41 16.85
CA PRO A 165 -1.71 9.70 17.28
C PRO A 165 -2.80 10.67 16.86
N GLY A 166 -3.83 10.77 17.67
CA GLY A 166 -4.95 11.64 17.44
C GLY A 166 -5.51 12.00 18.78
N THR A 167 -4.97 13.06 19.38
CA THR A 167 -5.74 13.89 20.31
C THR A 167 -7.17 13.96 19.79
N PRO A 168 -8.20 13.65 20.61
CA PRO A 168 -9.58 13.86 20.21
C PRO A 168 -9.66 15.24 19.56
N ILE A 169 -10.09 15.28 18.30
CA ILE A 169 -10.26 16.56 17.64
C ILE A 169 -11.55 17.10 18.22
N ASP A 170 -11.39 18.07 19.11
CA ASP A 170 -12.50 18.79 19.68
C ASP A 170 -13.40 19.32 18.56
N THR A 171 -14.69 19.45 18.88
CA THR A 171 -15.69 20.02 17.98
C THR A 171 -15.16 21.28 17.30
N VAL A 172 -15.45 21.38 16.01
CA VAL A 172 -15.04 22.53 15.20
C VAL A 172 -15.76 23.76 15.73
N LYS A 173 -15.01 24.78 16.16
CA LYS A 173 -15.58 26.05 16.61
C LYS A 173 -15.98 26.90 15.42
N GLU A 174 -16.97 27.76 15.62
CA GLU A 174 -17.42 28.69 14.57
C GLU A 174 -16.24 29.54 14.06
N GLY A 175 -16.06 29.57 12.73
CA GLY A 175 -14.98 30.31 12.08
C GLY A 175 -13.57 29.68 12.18
N GLU A 176 -13.39 28.58 12.91
CA GLU A 176 -12.09 27.92 13.09
C GLU A 176 -11.51 27.43 11.76
N ILE A 177 -12.32 26.76 10.94
CA ILE A 177 -11.91 26.27 9.62
C ILE A 177 -11.51 27.42 8.70
N ALA A 178 -12.27 28.52 8.68
CA ALA A 178 -11.95 29.66 7.86
C ALA A 178 -10.59 30.29 8.22
N SER A 179 -10.30 30.37 9.52
CA SER A 179 -9.01 30.86 10.03
C SER A 179 -7.85 29.94 9.62
N LEU A 180 -8.01 28.64 9.88
CA LEU A 180 -7.02 27.63 9.54
C LEU A 180 -6.77 27.55 8.02
N MET A 181 -7.83 27.64 7.21
CA MET A 181 -7.74 27.65 5.75
C MET A 181 -6.98 28.88 5.24
N LYS A 182 -7.19 30.07 5.81
CA LYS A 182 -6.41 31.26 5.44
C LYS A 182 -4.92 31.10 5.74
N ASN A 183 -4.57 30.52 6.88
CA ASN A 183 -3.18 30.23 7.23
C ASN A 183 -2.56 29.24 6.24
N MET A 184 -3.27 28.14 5.94
CA MET A 184 -2.84 27.16 4.94
C MET A 184 -2.57 27.82 3.58
N LEU A 185 -3.47 28.69 3.09
CA LEU A 185 -3.28 29.37 1.81
C LEU A 185 -2.02 30.25 1.75
N VAL A 186 -1.57 30.77 2.89
CA VAL A 186 -0.31 31.54 3.00
C VAL A 186 0.88 30.58 3.05
N GLU A 187 0.86 29.62 3.96
CA GLU A 187 1.99 28.72 4.22
C GLU A 187 2.37 27.88 3.00
N THR A 188 1.38 27.39 2.28
CA THR A 188 1.56 26.56 1.07
C THR A 188 2.32 27.25 -0.05
N GLY A 189 2.38 28.58 -0.03
CA GLY A 189 3.15 29.37 -0.98
C GLY A 189 4.61 29.62 -0.59
N ASN A 190 5.03 29.19 0.60
CA ASN A 190 6.35 29.52 1.14
C ASN A 190 7.40 28.46 0.76
N MET A 191 7.82 28.45 -0.50
CA MET A 191 8.85 27.53 -1.01
C MET A 191 10.02 28.22 -1.71
N PRO A 192 11.20 27.59 -1.79
CA PRO A 192 12.33 28.10 -2.56
C PRO A 192 12.01 28.22 -4.05
N LYS A 193 12.47 29.31 -4.70
CA LYS A 193 12.25 29.57 -6.15
C LYS A 193 12.66 28.40 -7.06
N LYS A 194 13.74 27.68 -6.72
CA LYS A 194 14.18 26.50 -7.49
C LYS A 194 13.13 25.37 -7.51
N LEU A 195 12.35 25.24 -6.44
CA LEU A 195 11.31 24.23 -6.32
C LEU A 195 10.08 24.61 -7.15
N TYR A 196 9.72 25.90 -7.17
CA TYR A 196 8.69 26.43 -8.10
C TYR A 196 9.04 26.16 -9.56
N GLN A 197 10.26 26.51 -9.96
CA GLN A 197 10.75 26.25 -11.31
C GLN A 197 10.70 24.75 -11.61
N LYS A 198 11.20 23.89 -10.72
CA LYS A 198 11.18 22.44 -10.92
C LYS A 198 9.77 21.84 -11.04
N ASN A 199 8.84 22.26 -10.17
CA ASN A 199 7.53 21.60 -10.04
C ASN A 199 6.49 22.12 -11.05
N PHE A 200 6.65 23.36 -11.52
CA PHE A 200 5.66 24.02 -12.38
C PHE A 200 6.19 24.43 -13.76
N GLN A 201 7.40 23.98 -14.16
CA GLN A 201 7.94 24.27 -15.49
C GLN A 201 7.03 23.77 -16.62
N GLY A 202 6.55 24.70 -17.44
CA GLY A 202 5.62 24.46 -18.54
C GLY A 202 4.22 23.98 -18.11
N TRP A 203 3.95 23.88 -16.80
CA TRP A 203 2.77 23.24 -16.22
C TRP A 203 2.30 24.01 -14.98
N PRO A 204 1.75 25.24 -15.16
CA PRO A 204 1.10 25.95 -14.06
C PRO A 204 -0.12 25.17 -13.59
N MET A 205 -0.55 25.43 -12.36
CA MET A 205 -1.63 24.68 -11.72
C MET A 205 -2.57 25.61 -10.96
N LYS A 206 -3.86 25.51 -11.29
CA LYS A 206 -4.95 26.24 -10.66
C LYS A 206 -5.80 25.31 -9.80
N ILE A 207 -6.01 25.68 -8.56
CA ILE A 207 -6.71 24.85 -7.56
C ILE A 207 -7.87 25.62 -6.96
N ASN A 208 -9.04 24.98 -6.92
CA ASN A 208 -10.14 25.40 -6.06
C ASN A 208 -10.16 24.56 -4.77
N TRP A 209 -10.39 25.22 -3.65
CA TRP A 209 -10.56 24.60 -2.34
C TRP A 209 -11.98 24.80 -1.84
N GLU A 210 -12.60 23.74 -1.33
CA GLU A 210 -13.89 23.77 -0.63
C GLU A 210 -13.74 23.01 0.69
N ILE A 211 -13.75 23.74 1.81
CA ILE A 211 -13.54 23.17 3.15
C ILE A 211 -14.66 23.68 4.06
N ASP A 212 -15.58 22.78 4.44
CA ASP A 212 -16.71 23.11 5.31
C ASP A 212 -17.47 24.38 4.85
N GLY A 213 -17.78 24.45 3.56
CA GLY A 213 -18.46 25.61 2.95
C GLY A 213 -17.59 26.85 2.70
N ASN A 214 -16.35 26.88 3.21
CA ASN A 214 -15.38 27.94 2.90
C ASN A 214 -14.70 27.64 1.56
N ILE A 215 -14.53 28.67 0.74
CA ILE A 215 -13.97 28.54 -0.61
C ILE A 215 -12.71 29.40 -0.78
N ALA A 216 -11.78 28.94 -1.60
CA ALA A 216 -10.64 29.72 -2.06
C ALA A 216 -10.08 29.17 -3.36
N TYR A 217 -9.23 29.95 -4.03
CA TYR A 217 -8.40 29.43 -5.10
C TYR A 217 -6.92 29.69 -4.82
N GLN A 218 -6.09 28.86 -5.44
CA GLN A 218 -4.64 29.06 -5.53
C GLN A 218 -4.18 28.85 -6.96
N HIS A 219 -3.15 29.57 -7.36
CA HIS A 219 -2.49 29.40 -8.64
C HIS A 219 -0.98 29.34 -8.42
N PHE A 220 -0.40 28.22 -8.83
CA PHE A 220 1.03 27.95 -8.73
C PHE A 220 1.65 27.99 -10.13
N ALA A 221 2.72 28.76 -10.30
CA ALA A 221 3.44 28.94 -11.55
C ALA A 221 4.97 28.96 -11.32
N GLU A 222 5.75 28.91 -12.39
CA GLU A 222 7.22 28.88 -12.31
C GLU A 222 7.84 30.05 -11.51
N GLU A 223 7.23 31.23 -11.61
CA GLU A 223 7.74 32.45 -11.00
C GLU A 223 7.16 32.73 -9.61
N GLY A 224 6.18 31.95 -9.15
CA GLY A 224 5.61 32.12 -7.82
C GLY A 224 4.20 31.57 -7.66
N TYR A 225 3.49 32.10 -6.67
CA TYR A 225 2.14 31.67 -6.32
C TYR A 225 1.24 32.87 -6.00
N GLU A 226 -0.06 32.70 -6.23
CA GLU A 226 -1.11 33.64 -5.80
C GLU A 226 -2.32 32.88 -5.26
N TYR A 227 -3.11 33.54 -4.40
CA TYR A 227 -4.32 32.95 -3.82
C TYR A 227 -5.36 34.02 -3.48
N GLU A 228 -6.62 33.62 -3.40
CA GLU A 228 -7.72 34.46 -2.90
C GLU A 228 -8.69 33.63 -2.08
N PHE A 229 -8.96 34.06 -0.84
CA PHE A 229 -9.97 33.45 0.02
C PHE A 229 -11.35 34.03 -0.28
N GLY A 230 -12.38 33.19 -0.28
CA GLY A 230 -13.77 33.57 -0.58
C GLY A 230 -14.15 33.48 -2.05
N LYS A 231 -13.29 32.90 -2.90
CA LYS A 231 -13.51 32.85 -4.35
C LYS A 231 -13.08 31.51 -4.94
N HIS A 232 -13.85 31.02 -5.90
CA HIS A 232 -13.45 29.98 -6.85
C HIS A 232 -13.20 30.60 -8.21
N ILE A 233 -12.40 29.92 -9.01
CA ILE A 233 -12.20 30.22 -10.42
C ILE A 233 -12.85 29.14 -11.29
N GLU A 234 -13.41 29.54 -12.42
CA GLU A 234 -14.13 28.62 -13.32
C GLU A 234 -13.18 27.65 -14.04
N ASP A 235 -11.93 28.06 -14.24
CA ASP A 235 -10.96 27.33 -15.03
C ASP A 235 -9.93 26.54 -14.21
N ALA A 236 -10.24 26.21 -12.96
CA ALA A 236 -9.39 25.38 -12.10
C ALA A 236 -9.04 24.03 -12.75
N ASP A 237 -7.80 23.58 -12.56
CA ASP A 237 -7.30 22.28 -13.02
C ASP A 237 -7.67 21.17 -12.03
N VAL A 238 -7.68 21.51 -10.73
CA VAL A 238 -8.03 20.63 -9.62
C VAL A 238 -9.01 21.33 -8.68
N SER A 239 -10.03 20.60 -8.21
CA SER A 239 -10.86 21.03 -7.08
C SER A 239 -10.70 20.05 -5.93
N LEU A 240 -10.41 20.57 -4.73
CA LEU A 240 -10.26 19.79 -3.51
C LEU A 240 -11.42 20.08 -2.57
N LYS A 241 -12.12 19.03 -2.15
CA LYS A 241 -13.28 19.13 -1.26
C LYS A 241 -13.07 18.31 0.00
N PHE A 242 -13.26 18.96 1.15
CA PHE A 242 -13.24 18.33 2.48
C PHE A 242 -14.66 18.23 3.01
N PRO A 243 -15.29 17.05 2.92
CA PRO A 243 -16.71 16.90 3.26
C PRO A 243 -16.98 16.85 4.76
N ASN A 244 -15.96 16.57 5.58
CA ASN A 244 -16.11 16.43 7.03
C ASN A 244 -15.29 17.53 7.75
N PRO A 245 -15.93 18.41 8.54
CA PRO A 245 -15.24 19.52 9.20
C PRO A 245 -14.22 19.08 10.26
N ILE A 246 -14.46 17.96 10.95
CA ILE A 246 -13.51 17.42 11.95
C ILE A 246 -12.22 16.97 11.25
N HIS A 247 -12.36 16.31 10.10
CA HIS A 247 -11.21 15.86 9.29
C HIS A 247 -10.52 17.02 8.58
N ALA A 248 -11.28 18.03 8.14
CA ALA A 248 -10.73 19.29 7.66
C ALA A 248 -9.87 19.98 8.73
N LYS A 249 -10.36 20.06 9.97
CA LYS A 249 -9.59 20.60 11.09
C LYS A 249 -8.32 19.80 11.33
N ARG A 250 -8.39 18.46 11.29
CA ARG A 250 -7.21 17.58 11.38
C ARG A 250 -6.15 17.95 10.36
N PHE A 251 -6.58 17.99 9.11
CA PHE A 251 -5.77 18.29 7.94
C PHE A 251 -5.13 19.69 8.04
N LEU A 252 -5.94 20.71 8.30
CA LEU A 252 -5.44 22.09 8.38
C LEU A 252 -4.56 22.34 9.61
N SER A 253 -4.70 21.52 10.65
CA SER A 253 -3.88 21.60 11.86
C SER A 253 -2.63 20.72 11.81
N LYS A 254 -2.35 20.06 10.68
CA LYS A 254 -1.20 19.15 10.49
C LYS A 254 -1.11 18.07 11.57
N ILE A 255 -2.26 17.55 12.00
CA ILE A 255 -2.32 16.48 12.99
C ILE A 255 -2.11 15.14 12.26
N PRO A 256 -1.08 14.35 12.62
CA PRO A 256 -0.75 13.11 11.92
C PRO A 256 -1.91 12.12 11.85
N GLY A 257 -1.93 11.27 10.83
CA GLY A 257 -3.07 10.41 10.60
C GLY A 257 -2.88 9.26 9.62
N ASN A 258 -3.49 8.10 9.91
CA ASN A 258 -3.48 6.96 8.99
C ASN A 258 -4.46 7.18 7.84
N TRP A 259 -4.07 6.86 6.61
CA TRP A 259 -4.93 7.06 5.44
C TRP A 259 -4.80 5.96 4.38
N ALA A 260 -5.65 6.05 3.37
CA ALA A 260 -5.53 5.33 2.10
C ALA A 260 -6.15 6.11 0.94
N ALA A 261 -5.64 5.94 -0.27
CA ALA A 261 -6.24 6.47 -1.49
C ALA A 261 -7.12 5.41 -2.18
N ARG A 262 -8.21 5.84 -2.81
CA ARG A 262 -8.95 5.06 -3.82
C ARG A 262 -9.45 5.98 -4.93
N ILE A 263 -9.42 5.50 -6.16
CA ILE A 263 -10.07 6.18 -7.29
C ILE A 263 -11.48 5.60 -7.45
N VAL A 264 -12.50 6.47 -7.45
CA VAL A 264 -13.90 6.10 -7.68
C VAL A 264 -14.50 7.15 -8.61
N ASP A 265 -15.18 6.73 -9.69
CA ASP A 265 -15.79 7.63 -10.68
C ASP A 265 -14.83 8.72 -11.20
N LYS A 266 -13.56 8.35 -11.46
CA LYS A 266 -12.48 9.27 -11.89
C LYS A 266 -12.11 10.36 -10.87
N LYS A 267 -12.57 10.25 -9.62
CA LYS A 267 -12.19 11.13 -8.50
C LYS A 267 -11.20 10.41 -7.61
N LEU A 268 -10.16 11.10 -7.17
CA LEU A 268 -9.30 10.56 -6.11
C LEU A 268 -9.96 10.84 -4.76
N ASN A 269 -10.19 9.80 -3.99
CA ASN A 269 -10.64 9.89 -2.61
C ASN A 269 -9.50 9.48 -1.70
N ILE A 270 -9.18 10.35 -0.75
CA ILE A 270 -8.30 10.03 0.36
C ILE A 270 -9.18 9.74 1.57
N TYR A 271 -8.97 8.59 2.20
CA TYR A 271 -9.69 8.14 3.39
C TYR A 271 -8.79 8.20 4.59
N TYR A 272 -9.33 8.61 5.72
CA TYR A 272 -8.75 8.42 7.03
C TYR A 272 -9.09 7.01 7.56
N LYS A 273 -8.11 6.28 8.07
CA LYS A 273 -8.22 4.88 8.55
C LYS A 273 -8.12 4.81 10.06
N ASN A 274 -9.18 4.34 10.72
CA ASN A 274 -9.20 4.19 12.18
C ASN A 274 -9.33 2.72 12.58
N PRO A 275 -8.40 2.16 13.38
CA PRO A 275 -8.54 0.80 13.88
C PRO A 275 -9.71 0.70 14.85
N VAL A 276 -10.64 -0.21 14.57
CA VAL A 276 -11.79 -0.50 15.47
C VAL A 276 -11.53 -1.75 16.31
N LEU A 277 -10.87 -2.75 15.72
CA LEU A 277 -10.49 -4.01 16.35
C LEU A 277 -9.05 -4.35 15.97
N SER A 278 -8.24 -4.70 16.96
CA SER A 278 -6.89 -5.25 16.79
C SER A 278 -6.85 -6.69 17.30
N VAL A 279 -6.16 -7.59 16.59
CA VAL A 279 -5.97 -8.98 17.00
C VAL A 279 -4.49 -9.28 17.00
N ILE A 280 -3.93 -9.55 18.16
CA ILE A 280 -2.51 -9.85 18.34
C ILE A 280 -2.35 -11.37 18.36
N PHE A 281 -1.67 -11.92 17.36
CA PHE A 281 -1.31 -13.32 17.26
C PHE A 281 -0.03 -13.63 18.04
N LYS A 282 0.04 -14.82 18.62
CA LYS A 282 1.26 -15.33 19.26
C LYS A 282 2.36 -15.68 18.24
N ASP A 283 1.98 -16.15 17.05
CA ASP A 283 2.88 -16.65 16.00
C ASP A 283 2.68 -15.91 14.67
N ARG A 284 3.77 -15.73 13.90
CA ARG A 284 3.80 -15.03 12.59
C ARG A 284 3.07 -15.75 11.46
N GLY A 285 2.87 -17.07 11.56
CA GLY A 285 2.18 -17.88 10.55
C GLY A 285 0.65 -17.89 10.66
N ALA A 286 0.07 -17.21 11.65
CA ALA A 286 -1.39 -17.14 11.84
C ALA A 286 -2.01 -16.06 10.95
N SER A 287 -2.91 -16.44 10.04
CA SER A 287 -3.60 -15.49 9.13
C SER A 287 -4.98 -15.06 9.66
N ALA A 288 -5.54 -13.99 9.07
CA ALA A 288 -6.90 -13.50 9.36
C ALA A 288 -7.99 -14.59 9.26
N ILE A 289 -7.77 -15.60 8.42
CA ILE A 289 -8.65 -16.76 8.28
C ILE A 289 -8.80 -17.53 9.60
N ALA A 290 -7.76 -17.55 10.45
CA ALA A 290 -7.82 -18.24 11.74
C ALA A 290 -8.94 -17.70 12.66
N ILE A 291 -9.23 -16.39 12.56
CA ILE A 291 -10.26 -15.73 13.37
C ILE A 291 -11.67 -16.24 13.01
N THR A 292 -11.87 -16.62 11.74
CA THR A 292 -13.17 -17.13 11.25
C THR A 292 -13.63 -18.41 11.96
N LYS A 293 -12.70 -19.11 12.63
CA LYS A 293 -12.98 -20.32 13.39
C LYS A 293 -13.75 -20.04 14.68
N PHE A 294 -13.62 -18.83 15.25
CA PHE A 294 -14.18 -18.52 16.57
C PHE A 294 -15.69 -18.18 16.50
N PRO A 295 -16.53 -18.77 17.37
CA PRO A 295 -17.97 -18.53 17.39
C PRO A 295 -18.37 -17.06 17.55
N PHE A 296 -17.63 -16.26 18.31
CA PHE A 296 -17.95 -14.84 18.51
C PHE A 296 -17.74 -14.01 17.23
N TYR A 297 -16.74 -14.35 16.41
CA TYR A 297 -16.47 -13.64 15.15
C TYR A 297 -17.64 -13.78 14.17
N GLN A 298 -18.28 -14.95 14.14
CA GLN A 298 -19.47 -15.18 13.33
C GLN A 298 -20.64 -14.29 13.77
N GLU A 299 -20.85 -14.07 15.07
CA GLU A 299 -21.89 -13.14 15.55
C GLU A 299 -21.56 -11.68 15.22
N LEU A 300 -20.29 -11.28 15.36
CA LEU A 300 -19.83 -9.95 14.94
C LEU A 300 -20.05 -9.72 13.43
N ASN A 301 -19.89 -10.77 12.61
CA ASN A 301 -20.16 -10.74 11.17
C ASN A 301 -21.64 -10.78 10.82
N LYS A 302 -22.52 -11.41 11.61
CA LYS A 302 -23.97 -11.34 11.39
C LYS A 302 -24.49 -9.91 11.46
N LEU A 303 -23.89 -9.07 12.30
CA LEU A 303 -24.16 -7.63 12.31
C LEU A 303 -23.76 -6.95 10.97
N GLN A 304 -22.88 -7.54 10.14
CA GLN A 304 -22.44 -6.98 8.84
C GLN A 304 -23.38 -7.35 7.69
N ILE A 305 -24.01 -8.52 7.74
CA ILE A 305 -24.70 -9.13 6.61
C ILE A 305 -26.21 -8.84 6.70
N GLY A 306 -26.62 -7.67 6.20
CA GLY A 306 -27.89 -7.54 5.48
C GLY A 306 -27.68 -7.83 3.99
N PRO A 307 -28.72 -7.82 3.13
CA PRO A 307 -28.59 -8.20 1.72
C PRO A 307 -27.40 -7.49 1.10
N GLN A 308 -26.49 -8.29 0.54
CA GLN A 308 -25.18 -7.86 0.06
C GLN A 308 -25.36 -6.79 -1.02
N ILE A 309 -24.46 -5.80 -1.02
CA ILE A 309 -24.18 -5.08 -2.26
C ILE A 309 -23.26 -6.02 -3.03
N GLU A 310 -23.80 -6.61 -4.08
CA GLU A 310 -23.34 -7.79 -4.83
C GLU A 310 -22.07 -7.64 -5.69
N ASP A 311 -21.25 -6.60 -5.59
CA ASP A 311 -20.42 -6.24 -6.77
C ASP A 311 -18.90 -6.01 -6.57
N GLU A 312 -18.21 -6.63 -5.61
CA GLU A 312 -16.73 -6.77 -5.74
C GLU A 312 -16.26 -8.12 -5.21
N GLU A 313 -16.09 -9.11 -6.10
CA GLU A 313 -15.33 -10.34 -5.81
C GLU A 313 -13.91 -9.97 -5.39
N GLU A 314 -13.46 -10.44 -4.23
CA GLU A 314 -12.10 -10.22 -3.74
C GLU A 314 -11.13 -11.06 -4.59
N ASP A 315 -10.24 -10.40 -5.33
CA ASP A 315 -9.29 -11.05 -6.23
C ASP A 315 -8.25 -11.86 -5.43
N THR A 316 -8.31 -13.19 -5.55
CA THR A 316 -7.49 -14.13 -4.80
C THR A 316 -6.12 -14.41 -5.43
N ARG A 317 -5.83 -13.82 -6.61
CA ARG A 317 -4.60 -14.07 -7.35
C ARG A 317 -3.42 -13.32 -6.72
N GLU A 318 -2.33 -14.04 -6.47
CA GLU A 318 -1.15 -13.49 -5.81
C GLU A 318 -0.35 -12.54 -6.72
N ASN A 319 -0.02 -11.35 -6.21
CA ASN A 319 0.89 -10.38 -6.83
C ASN A 319 2.26 -10.43 -6.14
N TYR A 320 3.34 -10.46 -6.93
CA TYR A 320 4.70 -10.50 -6.41
C TYR A 320 5.69 -9.92 -7.42
N GLY A 321 6.62 -9.09 -6.96
CA GLY A 321 7.67 -8.54 -7.82
C GLY A 321 8.69 -7.71 -7.05
N HIS A 322 9.92 -7.64 -7.57
CA HIS A 322 11.02 -6.92 -6.94
C HIS A 322 11.94 -6.26 -7.96
N TYR A 323 12.57 -5.17 -7.53
CA TYR A 323 13.69 -4.59 -8.26
C TYR A 323 14.89 -5.53 -8.18
N ILE A 324 15.55 -5.75 -9.32
CA ILE A 324 16.72 -6.59 -9.40
C ILE A 324 17.97 -5.70 -9.36
N PRO A 325 18.92 -5.92 -8.43
CA PRO A 325 20.07 -5.04 -8.26
C PRO A 325 20.98 -4.98 -9.51
N VAL A 326 21.26 -3.78 -10.03
CA VAL A 326 21.92 -3.61 -11.35
C VAL A 326 23.37 -4.08 -11.44
N ASP A 327 24.03 -4.28 -10.30
CA ASP A 327 25.47 -4.58 -10.22
C ASP A 327 25.77 -5.60 -9.12
N LEU A 328 24.85 -6.55 -8.91
CA LEU A 328 25.05 -7.67 -7.99
C LEU A 328 25.70 -8.84 -8.73
N HIS A 329 26.80 -9.34 -8.15
CA HIS A 329 27.56 -10.51 -8.59
C HIS A 329 27.72 -11.42 -7.37
N ILE A 330 27.08 -12.58 -7.37
CA ILE A 330 27.08 -13.53 -6.22
C ILE A 330 27.12 -14.98 -6.73
N GLY A 331 27.70 -15.91 -5.96
CA GLY A 331 27.66 -17.35 -6.25
C GLY A 331 28.14 -17.73 -7.67
N ASP A 332 27.42 -18.62 -8.35
CA ASP A 332 27.68 -19.01 -9.75
C ASP A 332 27.47 -17.86 -10.76
N TYR A 333 27.04 -16.68 -10.30
CA TYR A 333 26.79 -15.48 -11.11
C TYR A 333 27.93 -14.45 -11.07
N GLU A 334 29.14 -14.81 -10.62
CA GLU A 334 30.30 -13.91 -10.56
C GLU A 334 30.68 -13.26 -11.91
N ASN A 335 30.38 -13.93 -13.03
CA ASN A 335 30.81 -13.50 -14.36
C ASN A 335 29.72 -12.79 -15.19
N VAL A 336 28.48 -12.72 -14.71
CA VAL A 336 27.35 -12.11 -15.43
C VAL A 336 26.42 -11.41 -14.43
N PRO A 337 26.04 -10.13 -14.65
CA PRO A 337 25.20 -9.42 -13.69
C PRO A 337 23.85 -10.12 -13.49
N VAL A 338 23.45 -10.27 -12.22
CA VAL A 338 22.24 -10.96 -11.79
C VAL A 338 20.96 -10.57 -12.57
N PRO A 339 20.65 -9.28 -12.84
CA PRO A 339 19.43 -8.93 -13.57
C PRO A 339 19.33 -9.56 -14.96
N TYR A 340 20.46 -9.64 -15.67
CA TYR A 340 20.48 -10.27 -16.98
C TYR A 340 20.14 -11.76 -16.88
N LYS A 341 20.69 -12.46 -15.89
CA LYS A 341 20.45 -13.90 -15.69
C LYS A 341 19.01 -14.24 -15.32
N VAL A 342 18.41 -13.47 -14.42
CA VAL A 342 17.01 -13.64 -14.05
C VAL A 342 16.10 -13.43 -15.25
N LEU A 343 16.29 -12.34 -16.01
CA LEU A 343 15.48 -12.08 -17.21
C LEU A 343 15.75 -13.12 -18.31
N GLU A 344 17.01 -13.54 -18.51
CA GLU A 344 17.39 -14.59 -19.46
C GLU A 344 16.66 -15.92 -19.17
N HIS A 345 16.52 -16.29 -17.90
CA HIS A 345 15.77 -17.48 -17.49
C HIS A 345 14.32 -17.45 -17.99
N PHE A 346 13.59 -16.37 -17.70
CA PHE A 346 12.18 -16.25 -18.11
C PHE A 346 12.02 -16.05 -19.61
N ILE A 347 12.89 -15.26 -20.25
CA ILE A 347 12.88 -15.06 -21.71
C ILE A 347 13.09 -16.39 -22.44
N ASN A 348 14.01 -17.22 -21.98
CA ASN A 348 14.26 -18.52 -22.60
C ASN A 348 13.11 -19.51 -22.45
N LYS A 349 12.30 -19.37 -21.40
CA LYS A 349 11.10 -20.19 -21.16
C LYS A 349 9.84 -19.64 -21.81
N ALA A 350 9.78 -18.33 -22.06
CA ALA A 350 8.58 -17.65 -22.51
C ALA A 350 8.02 -18.19 -23.83
N SER A 351 6.72 -18.47 -23.86
CA SER A 351 5.95 -18.87 -25.04
C SER A 351 5.69 -17.73 -26.00
N ASN A 352 5.58 -16.51 -25.47
CA ASN A 352 5.42 -15.26 -26.20
C ASN A 352 6.12 -14.15 -25.42
N ILE A 353 6.71 -13.20 -26.16
CA ILE A 353 7.40 -12.06 -25.58
C ILE A 353 6.94 -10.80 -26.30
N VAL A 354 6.48 -9.82 -25.55
CA VAL A 354 6.08 -8.52 -26.07
C VAL A 354 7.02 -7.47 -25.51
N LEU A 355 7.68 -6.71 -26.38
CA LEU A 355 8.41 -5.51 -26.01
C LEU A 355 7.57 -4.29 -26.36
N ARG A 356 7.53 -3.33 -25.44
CA ARG A 356 6.77 -2.08 -25.61
C ARG A 356 7.62 -0.87 -25.26
N THR A 357 7.30 0.28 -25.82
CA THR A 357 7.88 1.58 -25.44
C THR A 357 7.60 1.91 -23.96
N CYS A 358 8.40 2.77 -23.34
CA CYS A 358 8.23 3.11 -21.94
C CYS A 358 7.12 4.16 -21.80
N PRO A 359 5.92 3.80 -21.28
CA PRO A 359 4.79 4.73 -21.20
C PRO A 359 5.11 5.93 -20.29
N CYS A 360 5.96 5.72 -19.28
CA CYS A 360 6.43 6.79 -18.41
C CYS A 360 7.31 7.79 -19.17
N ARG A 361 8.25 7.32 -20.00
CA ARG A 361 9.14 8.21 -20.75
C ARG A 361 8.40 8.94 -21.86
N GLU A 362 7.45 8.28 -22.51
CA GLU A 362 6.56 8.92 -23.49
C GLU A 362 5.75 10.02 -22.83
N ARG A 363 5.07 9.72 -21.72
CA ARG A 363 4.24 10.67 -20.97
C ARG A 363 4.99 11.92 -20.52
N TYR A 364 6.26 11.77 -20.16
CA TYR A 364 7.10 12.87 -19.68
C TYR A 364 8.09 13.39 -20.73
N GLU A 365 7.95 12.98 -22.00
CA GLU A 365 8.83 13.38 -23.11
C GLU A 365 10.33 13.28 -22.76
N CYS A 366 10.72 12.15 -22.16
CA CYS A 366 12.04 11.93 -21.60
C CYS A 366 13.16 12.28 -22.58
N LYS A 367 14.10 13.12 -22.13
CA LYS A 367 15.32 13.48 -22.88
C LYS A 367 16.55 12.68 -22.46
N ASN A 368 16.46 11.96 -21.35
CA ASN A 368 17.62 11.31 -20.72
C ASN A 368 17.81 9.85 -21.14
N HIS A 369 16.73 9.18 -21.54
CA HIS A 369 16.73 7.78 -21.92
C HIS A 369 15.75 7.54 -23.05
N SER A 370 16.07 6.59 -23.93
CA SER A 370 15.21 6.20 -25.05
C SER A 370 13.85 5.66 -24.57
N ILE A 371 12.77 6.05 -25.27
CA ILE A 371 11.44 5.48 -25.06
C ILE A 371 11.39 4.01 -25.48
N GLU A 372 12.26 3.56 -26.39
CA GLU A 372 12.27 2.18 -26.89
C GLU A 372 12.69 1.16 -25.83
N LEU A 373 13.42 1.59 -24.78
CA LEU A 373 13.84 0.74 -23.67
C LEU A 373 12.73 0.59 -22.61
N GLY A 374 11.52 0.24 -23.05
CA GLY A 374 10.34 0.10 -22.21
C GLY A 374 10.08 -1.32 -21.71
N CYS A 375 8.83 -1.63 -21.42
CA CYS A 375 8.44 -2.85 -20.71
C CYS A 375 8.64 -4.11 -21.55
N ILE A 376 8.88 -5.23 -20.86
CA ILE A 376 8.90 -6.58 -21.42
C ILE A 376 7.78 -7.39 -20.77
N PHE A 377 6.94 -8.04 -21.56
CA PHE A 377 5.90 -8.94 -21.07
C PHE A 377 6.13 -10.33 -21.63
N MET A 378 5.91 -11.36 -20.81
CA MET A 378 6.20 -12.75 -21.13
C MET A 378 5.04 -13.67 -20.74
N GLY A 379 4.82 -14.72 -21.54
CA GLY A 379 3.83 -15.77 -21.28
C GLY A 379 2.61 -15.71 -22.19
N ASP A 380 1.75 -16.72 -22.11
CA ASP A 380 0.64 -16.91 -23.07
C ASP A 380 -0.39 -15.78 -23.04
N ASP A 381 -0.69 -15.22 -21.87
CA ASP A 381 -1.68 -14.16 -21.72
C ASP A 381 -1.29 -12.92 -22.55
N THR A 382 0.02 -12.69 -22.74
CA THR A 382 0.53 -11.57 -23.52
C THR A 382 0.16 -11.62 -25.00
N LYS A 383 -0.23 -12.78 -25.53
CA LYS A 383 -0.73 -12.92 -26.91
C LYS A 383 -2.03 -12.12 -27.13
N ASN A 384 -2.77 -11.85 -26.07
CA ASN A 384 -4.02 -11.09 -26.10
C ASN A 384 -3.81 -9.58 -25.88
N MET A 385 -2.55 -9.11 -25.73
CA MET A 385 -2.27 -7.69 -25.58
C MET A 385 -2.59 -6.92 -26.87
N ALA A 386 -3.56 -6.02 -26.80
CA ALA A 386 -3.86 -5.09 -27.88
C ALA A 386 -2.90 -3.88 -27.82
N LEU A 387 -1.77 -3.97 -28.51
CA LEU A 387 -0.80 -2.87 -28.62
C LEU A 387 -0.76 -2.31 -30.04
N PRO A 388 -0.84 -0.98 -30.20
CA PRO A 388 -0.53 -0.34 -31.47
C PRO A 388 0.91 -0.67 -31.91
N PRO A 389 1.19 -0.91 -33.21
CA PRO A 389 2.51 -1.27 -33.69
C PRO A 389 3.62 -0.28 -33.32
N GLU A 390 3.27 0.99 -33.14
CA GLU A 390 4.18 2.06 -32.71
C GLU A 390 4.51 2.04 -31.21
N GLN A 391 3.76 1.29 -30.39
CA GLN A 391 3.96 1.19 -28.94
C GLN A 391 4.55 -0.14 -28.50
N GLY A 392 4.59 -1.14 -29.37
CA GLY A 392 5.18 -2.43 -29.06
C GLY A 392 5.04 -3.47 -30.16
N TYR A 393 5.77 -4.56 -30.00
CA TYR A 393 5.81 -5.67 -30.96
C TYR A 393 6.12 -6.99 -30.25
N VAL A 394 5.75 -8.09 -30.90
CA VAL A 394 6.15 -9.44 -30.48
C VAL A 394 7.61 -9.67 -30.84
N ALA A 395 8.44 -9.86 -29.82
CA ALA A 395 9.89 -9.95 -29.96
C ALA A 395 10.37 -11.40 -30.01
N THR A 396 11.47 -11.65 -30.72
CA THR A 396 12.23 -12.89 -30.55
C THR A 396 12.97 -12.89 -29.22
N LYS A 397 13.41 -14.06 -28.76
CA LYS A 397 14.23 -14.19 -27.55
C LYS A 397 15.52 -13.38 -27.64
N GLU A 398 16.15 -13.37 -28.81
CA GLU A 398 17.38 -12.61 -29.06
C GLU A 398 17.13 -11.10 -28.95
N GLN A 399 16.01 -10.62 -29.50
CA GLN A 399 15.62 -9.21 -29.39
C GLN A 399 15.34 -8.82 -27.94
N ALA A 400 14.66 -9.68 -27.18
CA ALA A 400 14.38 -9.46 -25.77
C ALA A 400 15.66 -9.43 -24.92
N LEU A 401 16.58 -10.38 -25.12
CA LEU A 401 17.87 -10.38 -24.43
C LEU A 401 18.70 -9.14 -24.76
N GLU A 402 18.69 -8.71 -26.02
CA GLU A 402 19.40 -7.49 -26.42
C GLU A 402 18.77 -6.22 -25.81
N HIS A 403 17.44 -6.18 -25.69
CA HIS A 403 16.74 -5.11 -24.99
C HIS A 403 17.18 -5.00 -23.53
N VAL A 404 17.27 -6.13 -22.82
CA VAL A 404 17.77 -6.19 -21.43
C VAL A 404 19.20 -5.65 -21.34
N ARG A 405 20.09 -6.08 -22.24
CA ARG A 405 21.49 -5.60 -22.24
C ARG A 405 21.59 -4.09 -22.44
N LYS A 406 20.85 -3.54 -23.40
CA LYS A 406 20.83 -2.09 -23.65
C LYS A 406 20.27 -1.32 -22.46
N ALA A 407 19.19 -1.81 -21.85
CA ALA A 407 18.60 -1.17 -20.68
C ALA A 407 19.56 -1.13 -19.49
N MET A 408 20.29 -2.22 -19.25
CA MET A 408 21.30 -2.27 -18.19
C MET A 408 22.51 -1.38 -18.50
N ALA A 409 22.97 -1.31 -19.76
CA ALA A 409 24.06 -0.43 -20.17
C ALA A 409 23.73 1.06 -19.96
N GLU A 410 22.46 1.43 -20.13
CA GLU A 410 21.90 2.75 -19.81
C GLU A 410 21.71 3.00 -18.29
N GLY A 411 22.03 2.01 -17.45
CA GLY A 411 21.91 2.08 -16.01
C GLY A 411 20.48 1.98 -15.49
N LEU A 412 19.52 1.60 -16.33
CA LEU A 412 18.12 1.44 -15.92
C LEU A 412 18.00 0.30 -14.91
N VAL A 413 17.06 0.43 -13.96
CA VAL A 413 16.86 -0.56 -12.90
C VAL A 413 15.76 -1.54 -13.30
N PRO A 414 16.06 -2.82 -13.52
CA PRO A 414 15.04 -3.82 -13.84
C PRO A 414 14.13 -4.09 -12.64
N LEU A 415 12.85 -4.24 -12.94
CA LEU A 415 11.79 -4.67 -12.01
C LEU A 415 11.06 -5.81 -12.70
N LEU A 416 10.91 -6.95 -12.03
CA LEU A 416 10.27 -8.14 -12.57
C LEU A 416 9.21 -8.65 -11.59
N GLY A 417 8.05 -9.03 -12.10
CA GLY A 417 6.97 -9.56 -11.26
C GLY A 417 5.66 -9.81 -12.00
N ARG A 418 4.67 -10.26 -11.24
CA ARG A 418 3.28 -10.41 -11.67
C ARG A 418 2.42 -9.38 -10.94
N ASN A 419 1.61 -8.66 -11.70
CA ASN A 419 0.62 -7.74 -11.17
C ASN A 419 -0.69 -7.84 -11.98
N VAL A 420 -1.72 -8.43 -11.38
CA VAL A 420 -3.03 -8.63 -12.00
C VAL A 420 -3.65 -7.30 -12.45
N ALA A 421 -3.50 -6.24 -11.65
CA ALA A 421 -4.02 -4.93 -11.99
C ALA A 421 -3.29 -4.30 -13.20
N GLU A 422 -2.02 -4.64 -13.41
CA GLU A 422 -1.30 -4.21 -14.61
C GLU A 422 -1.76 -4.98 -15.84
N ALA A 423 -1.91 -6.29 -15.73
CA ALA A 423 -2.41 -7.14 -16.82
C ALA A 423 -3.82 -6.71 -17.26
N GLU A 424 -4.77 -6.75 -16.33
CA GLU A 424 -6.20 -6.56 -16.62
C GLU A 424 -6.56 -5.08 -16.76
N GLY A 425 -6.09 -4.24 -15.84
CA GLY A 425 -6.39 -2.81 -15.83
C GLY A 425 -5.48 -1.96 -16.71
N GLY A 426 -4.20 -2.33 -16.82
CA GLY A 426 -3.21 -1.60 -17.60
C GLY A 426 -3.16 -2.01 -19.07
N HIS A 427 -3.36 -3.29 -19.34
CA HIS A 427 -3.22 -3.87 -20.68
C HIS A 427 -4.48 -4.55 -21.23
N GLY A 428 -5.56 -4.63 -20.45
CA GLY A 428 -6.81 -5.25 -20.90
C GLY A 428 -6.68 -6.75 -21.15
N VAL A 429 -5.71 -7.40 -20.50
CA VAL A 429 -5.42 -8.83 -20.64
C VAL A 429 -5.83 -9.55 -19.37
N GLU A 430 -6.70 -10.55 -19.51
CA GLU A 430 -7.05 -11.46 -18.43
C GLU A 430 -5.80 -12.16 -17.88
N ASP A 431 -5.57 -12.07 -16.57
CA ASP A 431 -4.44 -12.74 -15.93
C ASP A 431 -4.84 -14.15 -15.49
N THR A 432 -4.44 -15.14 -16.29
CA THR A 432 -4.68 -16.57 -16.03
C THR A 432 -3.54 -17.24 -15.27
N GLY A 433 -2.59 -16.46 -14.74
CA GLY A 433 -1.33 -16.94 -14.19
C GLY A 433 -0.27 -17.16 -15.27
N ARG A 434 -0.41 -16.54 -16.45
CA ARG A 434 0.54 -16.65 -17.58
C ARG A 434 0.96 -15.29 -18.10
N PHE A 435 0.89 -14.26 -17.25
CA PHE A 435 1.33 -12.91 -17.53
C PHE A 435 2.47 -12.54 -16.58
N LEU A 436 3.69 -12.46 -17.10
CA LEU A 436 4.85 -11.95 -16.38
C LEU A 436 5.26 -10.61 -16.97
N SER A 437 5.49 -9.65 -16.10
CA SER A 437 5.87 -8.29 -16.48
C SER A 437 7.29 -7.97 -16.04
N GLY A 438 7.97 -7.17 -16.85
CA GLY A 438 9.24 -6.54 -16.54
C GLY A 438 9.27 -5.08 -16.97
N CYS A 439 9.85 -4.22 -16.13
CA CYS A 439 10.08 -2.81 -16.39
C CYS A 439 11.56 -2.46 -16.24
N PHE A 440 12.02 -1.42 -16.94
CA PHE A 440 13.38 -0.88 -16.80
C PHE A 440 13.32 0.57 -16.32
N CYS A 441 13.20 0.74 -15.01
CA CYS A 441 12.87 2.01 -14.37
C CYS A 441 14.05 3.00 -14.46
N CYS A 442 13.74 4.24 -14.83
CA CYS A 442 14.66 5.38 -14.80
C CYS A 442 14.35 6.30 -13.61
N GLU A 443 15.36 7.04 -13.15
CA GLU A 443 15.28 8.07 -12.11
C GLU A 443 14.43 9.27 -12.49
N CYS A 444 14.32 9.56 -13.80
CA CYS A 444 13.79 10.82 -14.29
C CYS A 444 12.28 10.80 -14.52
N CYS A 445 11.73 9.70 -15.02
CA CYS A 445 10.34 9.66 -15.51
C CYS A 445 9.51 8.52 -14.91
N CYS A 446 10.13 7.49 -14.32
CA CYS A 446 9.39 6.32 -13.85
C CYS A 446 8.38 6.72 -12.77
N ILE A 447 7.12 6.34 -12.96
CA ILE A 447 6.05 6.67 -12.03
C ILE A 447 6.25 6.03 -10.65
N ALA A 448 6.72 4.78 -10.60
CA ALA A 448 7.02 4.08 -9.35
C ALA A 448 8.13 4.78 -8.56
N VAL A 449 9.19 5.20 -9.27
CA VAL A 449 10.30 5.95 -8.70
C VAL A 449 9.84 7.32 -8.21
N LYS A 450 9.05 8.06 -9.00
CA LYS A 450 8.51 9.37 -8.61
C LYS A 450 7.59 9.26 -7.41
N TYR A 451 6.72 8.28 -7.39
CA TYR A 451 5.85 8.02 -6.25
C TYR A 451 6.65 7.76 -4.98
N ALA A 452 7.72 6.96 -5.07
CA ALA A 452 8.62 6.72 -3.94
C ALA A 452 9.37 7.98 -3.46
N GLN A 453 9.83 8.82 -4.39
CA GLN A 453 10.47 10.10 -4.07
C GLN A 453 9.55 11.03 -3.27
N TYR A 454 8.25 10.98 -3.56
CA TYR A 454 7.22 11.78 -2.86
C TYR A 454 6.63 11.06 -1.65
N GLY A 455 7.36 10.13 -1.03
CA GLY A 455 6.96 9.47 0.21
C GLY A 455 6.01 8.27 0.04
N GLY A 456 5.70 7.87 -1.19
CA GLY A 456 5.00 6.63 -1.49
C GLY A 456 5.88 5.37 -1.35
N GLY A 457 5.25 4.20 -1.37
CA GLY A 457 5.96 2.92 -1.43
C GLY A 457 6.56 2.67 -2.83
N ALA A 458 7.82 2.25 -2.90
CA ALA A 458 8.51 2.01 -4.18
C ALA A 458 7.96 0.82 -5.01
N GLY A 459 7.08 0.01 -4.42
CA GLY A 459 6.41 -1.15 -5.04
C GLY A 459 5.21 -0.82 -5.94
N MET A 460 4.75 0.44 -5.96
CA MET A 460 3.66 0.91 -6.83
C MET A 460 4.06 0.82 -8.31
N GLY A 461 3.82 -0.34 -8.90
CA GLY A 461 4.08 -0.62 -10.31
C GLY A 461 3.95 -2.10 -10.60
N MET A 462 4.48 -2.96 -9.73
CA MET A 462 4.69 -4.38 -10.04
C MET A 462 4.88 -5.29 -8.82
N GLY A 463 5.21 -4.71 -7.65
CA GLY A 463 5.67 -5.47 -6.48
C GLY A 463 4.57 -5.89 -5.52
N GLY A 464 3.30 -5.66 -5.89
CA GLY A 464 2.20 -5.76 -4.94
C GLY A 464 2.45 -4.89 -3.71
N ASP A 465 2.21 -5.47 -2.54
CA ASP A 465 2.46 -4.84 -1.25
C ASP A 465 3.96 -4.64 -0.96
N ASN A 466 4.90 -5.29 -1.65
CA ASN A 466 6.32 -5.23 -1.25
C ASN A 466 7.00 -3.92 -1.65
N THR A 467 7.57 -3.23 -0.65
CA THR A 467 8.27 -1.93 -0.82
C THR A 467 9.79 -2.00 -0.56
N GLY A 468 10.30 -3.15 -0.13
CA GLY A 468 11.69 -3.36 0.29
C GLY A 468 12.59 -4.12 -0.69
N PRO A 469 13.84 -4.45 -0.29
CA PRO A 469 14.76 -5.26 -1.09
C PRO A 469 14.27 -6.71 -1.21
N LEU A 470 14.93 -7.51 -2.05
CA LEU A 470 14.75 -8.97 -2.04
C LEU A 470 14.94 -9.52 -0.63
N GLU A 471 14.09 -10.45 -0.21
CA GLU A 471 14.17 -11.08 1.12
C GLU A 471 15.55 -11.72 1.31
N GLY A 472 16.18 -11.49 2.46
CA GLY A 472 17.55 -11.93 2.73
C GLY A 472 18.67 -11.02 2.18
N MET A 473 18.32 -9.94 1.46
CA MET A 473 19.26 -8.94 0.99
C MET A 473 19.25 -7.68 1.86
N LYS A 474 20.43 -7.18 2.27
CA LYS A 474 20.56 -5.92 3.02
C LYS A 474 21.66 -5.05 2.43
N ILE A 475 21.44 -3.74 2.36
CA ILE A 475 22.50 -2.81 2.00
C ILE A 475 23.28 -2.38 3.24
N LYS A 476 24.60 -2.55 3.22
CA LYS A 476 25.51 -2.14 4.30
C LYS A 476 26.38 -0.96 3.87
N VAL A 477 26.77 -0.14 4.85
CA VAL A 477 27.75 0.93 4.72
C VAL A 477 28.87 0.68 5.72
N ASP A 478 30.12 0.69 5.25
CA ASP A 478 31.32 0.65 6.08
C ASP A 478 31.71 2.07 6.46
N ASP A 479 31.44 2.45 7.71
CA ASP A 479 31.71 3.79 8.22
C ASP A 479 33.20 4.14 8.24
N ASN A 480 34.10 3.16 8.30
CA ASN A 480 35.54 3.41 8.28
C ASN A 480 36.03 3.83 6.88
N LYS A 481 35.39 3.30 5.83
CA LYS A 481 35.69 3.65 4.43
C LYS A 481 34.89 4.85 3.92
N CYS A 482 33.72 5.09 4.48
CA CYS A 482 32.85 6.15 3.97
C CYS A 482 33.44 7.54 4.26
N ILE A 483 33.85 8.26 3.21
CA ILE A 483 34.37 9.64 3.32
C ILE A 483 33.28 10.73 3.26
N GLY A 484 32.00 10.35 3.23
CA GLY A 484 30.91 11.33 3.24
C GLY A 484 30.74 12.15 1.96
N CYS A 485 31.27 11.70 0.81
CA CYS A 485 31.28 12.49 -0.43
C CYS A 485 29.91 12.73 -1.10
N GLY A 486 28.84 12.08 -0.65
CA GLY A 486 27.47 12.32 -1.15
C GLY A 486 27.10 11.71 -2.50
N LYS A 487 28.03 11.19 -3.30
CA LYS A 487 27.72 10.61 -4.63
C LYS A 487 26.62 9.55 -4.62
N CYS A 488 26.57 8.71 -3.59
CA CYS A 488 25.52 7.69 -3.43
C CYS A 488 24.12 8.28 -3.16
N VAL A 489 24.05 9.48 -2.59
CA VAL A 489 22.82 10.24 -2.39
C VAL A 489 22.33 10.76 -3.75
N GLU A 490 23.23 11.37 -4.53
CA GLU A 490 22.92 11.95 -5.84
C GLU A 490 22.35 10.94 -6.84
N VAL A 491 22.89 9.71 -6.85
CA VAL A 491 22.45 8.68 -7.82
C VAL A 491 21.30 7.81 -7.34
N CYS A 492 20.78 8.02 -6.12
CA CYS A 492 19.67 7.23 -5.60
C CYS A 492 18.38 7.62 -6.33
N PRO A 493 17.81 6.77 -7.20
CA PRO A 493 16.61 7.15 -7.95
C PRO A 493 15.41 7.38 -7.01
N PHE A 494 15.39 6.75 -5.84
CA PHE A 494 14.26 6.82 -4.90
C PHE A 494 14.42 7.93 -3.84
N ASN A 495 15.52 8.70 -3.83
CA ASN A 495 15.84 9.68 -2.79
C ASN A 495 15.82 9.13 -1.35
N LEU A 496 16.20 7.86 -1.17
CA LEU A 496 16.15 7.19 0.15
C LEU A 496 17.49 7.23 0.91
N ARG A 497 18.54 7.79 0.30
CA ARG A 497 19.86 7.93 0.92
C ARG A 497 20.07 9.34 1.40
N ILE A 498 20.70 9.46 2.57
CA ILE A 498 21.13 10.74 3.14
C ILE A 498 22.57 10.65 3.64
N LEU A 499 23.15 11.80 3.96
CA LEU A 499 24.34 11.86 4.81
C LEU A 499 23.89 12.13 6.24
N LYS A 500 24.23 11.23 7.16
CA LYS A 500 24.01 11.36 8.60
C LYS A 500 25.38 11.31 9.28
N ASP A 501 25.69 12.31 10.09
CA ASP A 501 26.98 12.41 10.80
C ASP A 501 28.20 12.28 9.86
N GLY A 502 28.09 12.82 8.64
CA GLY A 502 29.13 12.74 7.61
C GLY A 502 29.29 11.37 6.95
N LYS A 503 28.37 10.42 7.18
CA LYS A 503 28.38 9.06 6.61
C LYS A 503 27.10 8.78 5.82
N SER A 504 27.17 7.91 4.82
CA SER A 504 25.96 7.52 4.07
C SER A 504 25.04 6.69 4.97
N SER A 505 23.76 7.05 4.99
CA SER A 505 22.70 6.28 5.64
C SER A 505 21.54 6.05 4.67
N VAL A 506 20.78 4.99 4.88
CA VAL A 506 19.61 4.62 4.07
C VAL A 506 18.58 3.95 4.97
N ASP A 507 17.30 4.20 4.72
CA ASP A 507 16.21 3.46 5.37
C ASP A 507 16.15 2.03 4.78
N PRO A 508 16.44 0.98 5.57
CA PRO A 508 16.50 -0.39 5.08
C PRO A 508 15.12 -0.92 4.66
N GLU A 509 14.04 -0.41 5.23
CA GLU A 509 12.66 -0.87 4.96
C GLU A 509 12.13 -0.30 3.64
N ARG A 510 12.60 0.90 3.25
CA ARG A 510 12.19 1.56 2.01
C ARG A 510 13.14 1.28 0.85
N CYS A 511 14.39 0.92 1.14
CA CYS A 511 15.41 0.71 0.12
C CYS A 511 15.13 -0.55 -0.68
N VAL A 512 14.73 -0.40 -1.94
CA VAL A 512 14.52 -1.55 -2.85
C VAL A 512 15.80 -2.29 -3.26
N GLY A 513 16.96 -1.84 -2.76
CA GLY A 513 18.23 -2.52 -3.01
C GLY A 513 18.73 -2.51 -4.45
N CYS A 514 18.34 -1.53 -5.27
CA CYS A 514 18.68 -1.47 -6.71
C CYS A 514 20.18 -1.49 -7.07
N GLY A 515 21.09 -1.31 -6.13
CA GLY A 515 22.53 -1.45 -6.35
C GLY A 515 23.25 -0.22 -6.95
N ARG A 516 22.56 0.79 -7.47
CA ARG A 516 23.20 1.97 -8.12
C ARG A 516 24.24 2.68 -7.26
N CYS A 517 24.03 2.74 -5.95
CA CYS A 517 24.94 3.39 -5.00
C CYS A 517 26.29 2.67 -4.84
N LEU A 518 26.36 1.35 -5.12
CA LEU A 518 27.59 0.58 -4.97
C LEU A 518 28.64 1.06 -5.99
N LYS A 519 28.24 1.12 -7.25
CA LYS A 519 29.12 1.45 -8.39
C LYS A 519 29.73 2.85 -8.33
N VAL A 520 29.04 3.81 -7.70
CA VAL A 520 29.50 5.21 -7.66
C VAL A 520 30.34 5.54 -6.44
N CYS A 521 30.43 4.64 -5.46
CA CYS A 521 31.19 4.87 -4.24
C CYS A 521 32.69 4.75 -4.53
N PRO A 522 33.48 5.84 -4.46
CA PRO A 522 34.91 5.79 -4.81
C PRO A 522 35.73 4.93 -3.85
N GLU A 523 35.28 4.82 -2.59
CA GLU A 523 35.97 4.08 -1.52
C GLU A 523 35.48 2.63 -1.37
N GLY A 524 34.50 2.20 -2.17
CA GLY A 524 33.86 0.89 -2.00
C GLY A 524 33.23 0.70 -0.61
N ALA A 525 32.72 1.77 -0.02
CA ALA A 525 32.16 1.77 1.34
C ALA A 525 30.73 1.23 1.42
N ILE A 526 30.09 0.93 0.28
CA ILE A 526 28.71 0.42 0.24
C ILE A 526 28.75 -0.98 -0.37
N SER A 527 28.10 -1.94 0.29
CA SER A 527 28.01 -3.33 -0.18
C SER A 527 26.60 -3.89 -0.02
N ILE A 528 26.30 -4.95 -0.76
CA ILE A 528 25.11 -5.77 -0.57
C ILE A 528 25.52 -6.99 0.27
N ASP A 529 24.87 -7.16 1.41
CA ASP A 529 24.93 -8.34 2.25
C ASP A 529 23.84 -9.30 1.80
N VAL A 530 24.25 -10.43 1.23
CA VAL A 530 23.37 -11.54 0.87
C VAL A 530 23.52 -12.60 1.95
N GLN A 531 22.45 -12.87 2.70
CA GLN A 531 22.48 -13.84 3.79
C GLN A 531 22.33 -15.28 3.29
N ASP A 532 21.64 -15.45 2.16
CA ASP A 532 21.35 -16.74 1.54
C ASP A 532 21.98 -16.80 0.14
N PRO A 533 22.97 -17.69 -0.11
CA PRO A 533 23.55 -17.88 -1.44
C PRO A 533 22.52 -18.24 -2.52
N GLU A 534 21.39 -18.86 -2.14
CA GLU A 534 20.30 -19.28 -3.05
C GLU A 534 19.25 -18.18 -3.29
N LEU A 535 19.48 -16.95 -2.80
CA LEU A 535 18.51 -15.84 -2.86
C LEU A 535 17.93 -15.60 -4.26
N ILE A 536 18.75 -15.70 -5.30
CA ILE A 536 18.31 -15.48 -6.68
C ILE A 536 17.50 -16.66 -7.22
N ASP A 537 17.89 -17.89 -6.89
CA ASP A 537 17.13 -19.07 -7.25
C ASP A 537 15.78 -19.09 -6.54
N ASN A 538 15.75 -18.69 -5.26
CA ASN A 538 14.51 -18.54 -4.48
C ASN A 538 13.59 -17.46 -5.07
N PHE A 539 14.14 -16.34 -5.54
CA PHE A 539 13.37 -15.30 -6.24
C PHE A 539 12.77 -15.82 -7.56
N ILE A 540 13.56 -16.55 -8.35
CA ILE A 540 13.09 -17.18 -9.59
C ILE A 540 11.99 -18.20 -9.29
N ALA A 541 12.22 -19.11 -8.34
CA ALA A 541 11.27 -20.14 -7.93
C ALA A 541 9.97 -19.53 -7.41
N LYS A 542 10.04 -18.41 -6.68
CA LYS A 542 8.84 -17.71 -6.21
C LYS A 542 8.01 -17.18 -7.38
N ILE A 543 8.63 -16.53 -8.37
CA ILE A 543 7.90 -16.08 -9.57
C ILE A 543 7.30 -17.27 -10.33
N GLU A 544 8.06 -18.36 -10.52
CA GLU A 544 7.56 -19.56 -11.20
C GLU A 544 6.40 -20.24 -10.46
N SER A 545 6.31 -20.09 -9.13
CA SER A 545 5.20 -20.63 -8.38
C SER A 545 3.87 -19.91 -8.63
N ILE A 546 3.90 -18.69 -9.18
CA ILE A 546 2.70 -17.86 -9.42
C ILE A 546 2.46 -17.52 -10.89
N VAL A 547 3.46 -17.69 -11.76
CA VAL A 547 3.34 -17.48 -13.21
C VAL A 547 4.00 -18.61 -13.99
N ASP A 548 3.27 -19.20 -14.94
CA ASP A 548 3.82 -20.10 -15.96
C ASP A 548 3.97 -19.36 -17.30
N VAL A 549 5.20 -19.03 -17.67
CA VAL A 549 5.51 -18.37 -18.95
C VAL A 549 5.66 -19.36 -20.12
N THR A 550 5.63 -20.68 -19.89
CA THR A 550 5.98 -21.70 -20.91
C THR A 550 4.86 -22.00 -21.90
N ASP A 551 5.24 -22.52 -23.09
CA ASP A 551 4.27 -22.93 -24.12
C ASP A 551 3.56 -24.23 -23.72
N GLN A 552 2.25 -24.12 -23.46
CA GLN A 552 1.45 -25.27 -23.05
C GLN A 552 1.04 -26.18 -24.22
N ASN A 553 1.19 -25.74 -25.48
CA ASN A 553 0.90 -26.58 -26.64
C ASN A 553 1.92 -27.72 -26.83
N THR A 554 3.05 -27.65 -26.14
CA THR A 554 4.08 -28.70 -26.10
C THR A 554 3.94 -29.72 -24.95
N LYS A 555 2.95 -29.58 -24.05
CA LYS A 555 2.71 -30.51 -22.91
C LYS A 555 1.64 -31.58 -23.17
N ARG A 556 1.33 -31.89 -24.43
CA ARG A 556 0.37 -32.96 -24.81
C ARG A 556 1.03 -34.30 -25.09
#